data_AF-A0A929I6X6-F1
#
_entry.id   AF-A0A929I6X6-F1
#
_cell.length_a   1.000
_cell.length_b   1.000
_cell.length_c   1.000
_cell.angle_alpha   90.00
_cell.angle_beta   90.00
_cell.angle_gamma   90.00
#
_symmetry.space_group_name_H-M   'P 1'
#
loop_
_entity.id
_entity.type
_entity.pdbx_description
1 polymer ?
#
loop_
_entity_poly.entity_id
_entity_poly.type
_entity_poly.pdbx_seq_one_letter_code
_entity_poly.pdbx_strand_id
1 'polypeptide(L)'
;FPANTQAISKSRLLFFPRAEFTGLITNNPTLTMNILAVLSMRLREFTIQIENLSLKEIPGRLAAYLLYQSEEQGAEDIITLNISKLQIANILGTGPESLSRTLGNLRARKLIEVDGSNIRLVDRIGLEELAEYGKNLE
;
A
#
# COMPACT_ATOMS: atom_id res chain seq x y z
N PHE A 1 6.23 -28.37 1.58
CA PHE A 1 6.76 -27.26 2.39
C PHE A 1 6.55 -25.98 1.60
N PRO A 2 5.92 -24.91 2.13
CA PRO A 2 5.26 -24.77 3.43
C PRO A 2 3.75 -25.07 3.41
N ALA A 3 3.18 -25.50 2.28
CA ALA A 3 1.73 -25.77 2.16
C ALA A 3 1.40 -27.27 2.08
N ASN A 4 0.20 -27.63 2.54
CA ASN A 4 -0.50 -28.88 2.23
C ASN A 4 -1.57 -28.63 1.16
N THR A 5 -1.97 -29.68 0.44
CA THR A 5 -3.05 -29.61 -0.54
C THR A 5 -3.94 -30.82 -0.39
N GLN A 6 -5.25 -30.63 -0.58
CA GLN A 6 -6.25 -31.69 -0.54
C GLN A 6 -7.26 -31.45 -1.66
N ALA A 7 -7.72 -32.52 -2.30
CA ALA A 7 -8.82 -32.43 -3.27
C ALA A 7 -10.15 -32.16 -2.55
N ILE A 8 -10.84 -31.08 -2.92
CA ILE A 8 -12.17 -30.72 -2.40
C ILE A 8 -13.32 -31.46 -3.10
N SER A 9 -13.02 -32.17 -4.19
CA SER A 9 -13.96 -32.94 -5.00
C SER A 9 -13.24 -34.08 -5.72
N LYS A 10 -13.98 -34.97 -6.39
CA LYS A 10 -13.39 -36.01 -7.25
C LYS A 10 -12.59 -35.34 -8.37
N SER A 11 -11.27 -35.57 -8.39
CA SER A 11 -10.34 -34.87 -9.26
C SER A 11 -9.41 -35.85 -9.98
N ARG A 12 -8.89 -35.41 -11.14
CA ARG A 12 -7.81 -36.09 -11.86
C ARG A 12 -6.58 -35.21 -11.82
N LEU A 13 -5.43 -35.81 -11.54
CA LEU A 13 -4.15 -35.11 -11.43
C LEU A 13 -3.21 -35.57 -12.54
N LEU A 14 -2.38 -34.65 -13.02
CA LEU A 14 -1.23 -34.94 -13.87
C LEU A 14 0.02 -34.72 -13.03
N PHE A 15 0.90 -35.73 -13.00
CA PHE A 15 2.14 -35.69 -12.26
C PHE A 15 3.31 -35.51 -13.21
N PHE A 16 4.16 -34.53 -12.93
CA PHE A 16 5.39 -34.28 -13.67
C PHE A 16 6.58 -34.61 -12.75
N PRO A 17 7.39 -35.63 -13.07
CA PRO A 17 8.59 -35.93 -12.31
C PRO A 17 9.54 -34.74 -12.30
N ARG A 18 10.07 -34.39 -11.12
CA ARG A 18 10.91 -33.19 -10.93
C ARG A 18 12.11 -33.15 -11.90
N ALA A 19 12.78 -34.28 -12.08
CA ALA A 19 13.98 -34.36 -12.94
C ALA A 19 13.64 -34.06 -14.40
N GLU A 20 12.58 -34.67 -14.92
CA GLU A 20 12.10 -34.47 -16.30
C GLU A 20 11.58 -33.05 -16.51
N PHE A 21 10.82 -32.52 -15.55
CA PHE A 21 10.30 -31.15 -15.63
C PHE A 21 11.43 -30.11 -15.59
N THR A 22 12.43 -30.29 -14.72
CA THR A 22 13.60 -29.40 -14.67
C THR A 22 14.39 -29.48 -15.98
N GLY A 23 14.55 -30.68 -16.53
CA GLY A 23 15.18 -30.88 -17.84
C GLY A 23 14.43 -30.18 -18.97
N LEU A 24 13.09 -30.24 -18.98
CA LEU A 24 12.26 -29.54 -19.96
C LEU A 24 12.41 -28.03 -19.90
N ILE A 25 12.46 -27.45 -18.69
CA ILE A 25 12.65 -26.01 -18.52
C ILE A 25 14.03 -25.60 -19.04
N THR A 26 15.11 -26.25 -18.58
CA THR A 26 16.48 -25.89 -18.95
C THR A 26 16.74 -25.99 -20.45
N ASN A 27 16.09 -26.93 -21.14
CA ASN A 27 16.29 -27.16 -22.57
C ASN A 27 15.28 -26.42 -23.47
N ASN A 28 14.32 -25.67 -22.91
CA ASN A 28 13.32 -24.95 -23.68
C ASN A 28 13.21 -23.48 -23.20
N PRO A 29 13.92 -22.55 -23.86
CA PRO A 29 13.92 -21.13 -23.48
C PRO A 29 12.52 -20.50 -23.51
N THR A 30 11.69 -20.86 -24.49
CA THR A 30 10.32 -20.32 -24.60
C THR A 30 9.46 -20.75 -23.41
N LEU A 31 9.54 -22.03 -23.02
CA LEU A 31 8.84 -22.53 -21.83
C LEU A 31 9.34 -21.84 -20.55
N THR A 32 10.64 -21.62 -20.43
CA THR A 32 11.24 -20.90 -19.30
C THR A 32 10.70 -19.48 -19.19
N MET A 33 10.68 -18.73 -20.30
CA MET A 33 10.15 -17.37 -20.32
C MET A 33 8.67 -17.32 -19.96
N ASN A 34 7.87 -18.28 -20.43
CA ASN A 34 6.46 -18.39 -20.09
C ASN A 34 6.25 -18.63 -18.59
N ILE A 35 7.04 -19.52 -17.98
CA ILE A 35 6.97 -19.79 -16.54
C ILE A 35 7.38 -18.54 -15.74
N LEU A 36 8.44 -17.85 -16.16
CA LEU A 36 8.90 -16.62 -15.49
C LEU A 36 7.81 -15.54 -15.54
N ALA A 37 7.17 -15.35 -16.69
CA ALA A 37 6.06 -14.40 -16.84
C ALA A 37 4.89 -14.72 -15.89
N VAL A 38 4.52 -16.00 -15.77
CA VAL A 38 3.47 -16.45 -14.84
C VAL A 38 3.86 -16.20 -13.38
N LEU A 39 5.12 -16.45 -13.01
CA LEU A 39 5.61 -16.18 -11.65
C LEU A 39 5.61 -14.68 -11.34
N SER A 40 6.05 -13.83 -12.26
CA SER A 40 6.03 -12.36 -12.11
C SER A 40 4.59 -11.84 -11.96
N MET A 41 3.64 -12.38 -12.73
CA MET A 41 2.23 -12.04 -12.60
C MET A 41 1.68 -12.41 -11.21
N ARG A 42 1.94 -13.63 -10.73
CA ARG A 42 1.53 -14.08 -9.39
C ARG A 42 2.16 -13.27 -8.27
N LEU A 43 3.43 -12.87 -8.43
CA LEU A 43 4.09 -12.01 -7.44
C LEU A 43 3.39 -10.64 -7.35
N ARG A 44 3.05 -10.04 -8.50
CA ARG A 44 2.29 -8.79 -8.55
C ARG A 44 0.91 -8.94 -7.90
N GLU A 45 0.18 -10.01 -8.19
CA GLU A 45 -1.11 -10.29 -7.55
C GLU A 45 -0.97 -10.43 -6.03
N PHE A 46 0.08 -11.11 -5.57
CA PHE A 46 0.34 -11.27 -4.13
C PHE A 46 0.68 -9.93 -3.45
N THR A 47 1.48 -9.07 -4.10
CA THR A 47 1.71 -7.70 -3.61
C THR A 47 0.41 -6.92 -3.48
N ILE A 48 -0.46 -6.97 -4.49
CA ILE A 48 -1.78 -6.33 -4.46
C ILE A 48 -2.65 -6.92 -3.33
N GLN A 49 -2.60 -8.23 -3.10
CA GLN A 49 -3.32 -8.85 -1.98
C GLN A 49 -2.79 -8.40 -0.62
N ILE A 50 -1.47 -8.26 -0.46
CA ILE A 50 -0.86 -7.71 0.75
C ILE A 50 -1.31 -6.26 0.99
N GLU A 51 -1.29 -5.42 -0.05
CA GLU A 51 -1.80 -4.05 -0.01
C GLU A 51 -3.27 -4.05 0.46
N ASN A 52 -4.10 -4.91 -0.11
CA ASN A 52 -5.52 -5.01 0.24
C ASN A 52 -5.79 -5.56 1.66
N LEU A 53 -4.85 -6.30 2.25
CA LEU A 53 -5.00 -6.91 3.58
C LEU A 53 -4.49 -6.01 4.73
N SER A 54 -3.77 -4.93 4.41
CA SER A 54 -3.21 -4.01 5.41
C SER A 54 -4.16 -2.85 5.72
N LEU A 55 -4.79 -2.90 6.89
CA LEU A 55 -5.59 -1.85 7.53
C LEU A 55 -5.03 -0.41 7.35
N LYS A 56 -5.87 0.53 6.87
CA LYS A 56 -5.60 1.96 6.59
C LYS A 56 -4.18 2.28 6.07
N GLU A 57 -4.08 2.45 4.75
CA GLU A 57 -2.92 3.04 4.06
C GLU A 57 -2.39 4.30 4.78
N ILE A 58 -1.06 4.49 4.78
CA ILE A 58 -0.38 5.65 5.41
C ILE A 58 -1.05 6.99 5.02
N PRO A 59 -1.44 7.23 3.75
CA PRO A 59 -2.28 8.37 3.37
C PRO A 59 -3.54 8.55 4.23
N GLY A 60 -4.32 7.50 4.47
CA GLY A 60 -5.55 7.56 5.26
C GLY A 60 -5.29 7.77 6.75
N ARG A 61 -4.24 7.15 7.32
CA ARG A 61 -3.83 7.41 8.71
C ARG A 61 -3.31 8.83 8.89
N LEU A 62 -2.57 9.35 7.91
CA LEU A 62 -2.13 10.74 7.89
C LEU A 62 -3.32 11.69 7.77
N ALA A 63 -4.26 11.44 6.86
CA ALA A 63 -5.45 12.26 6.71
C ALA A 63 -6.28 12.31 8.00
N ALA A 64 -6.51 11.14 8.63
CA ALA A 64 -7.19 11.06 9.92
C ALA A 64 -6.46 11.85 11.02
N TYR A 65 -5.13 11.79 11.05
CA TYR A 65 -4.32 12.56 11.99
C TYR A 65 -4.42 14.08 11.77
N LEU A 66 -4.39 14.53 10.51
CA LEU A 66 -4.50 15.95 10.17
C LEU A 66 -5.89 16.51 10.51
N LEU A 67 -6.95 15.74 10.24
CA LEU A 67 -8.32 16.09 10.61
C LEU A 67 -8.49 16.16 12.13
N TYR A 68 -7.97 15.18 12.86
CA TYR A 68 -7.97 15.20 14.32
C TYR A 68 -7.25 16.43 14.89
N GLN A 69 -6.10 16.81 14.33
CA GLN A 69 -5.39 18.03 14.73
C GLN A 69 -6.17 19.31 14.41
N SER A 70 -6.89 19.35 13.28
CA SER A 70 -7.79 20.46 12.96
C SER A 70 -8.90 20.59 14.00
N GLU A 71 -9.52 19.48 14.39
CA GLU A 71 -10.55 19.47 15.44
C GLU A 71 -10.02 19.97 16.79
N GLU A 72 -8.84 19.52 17.22
CA GLU A 72 -8.23 19.99 18.47
C GLU A 72 -7.88 21.50 18.44
N GLN A 73 -7.63 22.06 17.26
CA GLN A 73 -7.32 23.47 17.05
C GLN A 73 -8.56 24.33 16.76
N GLY A 74 -9.78 23.78 16.92
CA GLY A 74 -11.03 24.53 16.73
C GLY A 74 -11.67 24.39 15.35
N ALA A 75 -11.41 23.28 14.66
CA ALA A 75 -11.86 22.98 13.31
C ALA A 75 -11.36 23.99 12.25
N GLU A 76 -10.13 24.49 12.43
CA GLU A 76 -9.48 25.39 11.48
C GLU A 76 -8.95 24.64 10.25
N ASP A 77 -9.01 25.28 9.09
CA ASP A 77 -8.42 24.76 7.83
C ASP A 77 -6.90 24.87 7.81
N ILE A 78 -6.29 25.58 8.76
CA ILE A 78 -4.84 25.70 8.91
C ILE A 78 -4.47 25.09 10.25
N ILE A 79 -3.63 24.06 10.22
CA ILE A 79 -3.12 23.41 11.43
C ILE A 79 -1.64 23.67 11.59
N THR A 80 -1.22 23.87 12.84
CA THR A 80 0.20 23.96 13.20
C THR A 80 0.66 22.64 13.80
N LEU A 81 1.68 22.02 13.19
CA LEU A 81 2.28 20.79 13.73
C LEU A 81 3.29 21.14 14.83
N ASN A 82 2.91 20.85 16.07
CA ASN A 82 3.75 21.10 17.27
C ASN A 82 4.85 20.05 17.50
N ILE A 83 4.88 19.01 16.66
CA ILE A 83 5.84 17.90 16.76
C ILE A 83 6.58 17.72 15.43
N SER A 84 7.79 17.18 15.50
CA SER A 84 8.61 16.95 14.32
C SER A 84 8.00 15.90 13.39
N LYS A 85 8.34 15.98 12.09
CA LYS A 85 7.93 14.97 11.10
C LYS A 85 8.39 13.55 11.48
N LEU A 86 9.51 13.42 12.18
CA LEU A 86 9.99 12.13 12.67
C LEU A 86 9.09 11.56 13.78
N GLN A 87 8.59 12.41 14.68
CA GLN A 87 7.61 11.99 15.69
C GLN A 87 6.27 11.61 15.07
N ILE A 88 5.80 12.36 14.07
CA ILE A 88 4.59 12.02 13.32
C ILE A 88 4.75 10.67 12.61
N ALA A 89 5.90 10.41 11.99
CA ALA A 89 6.17 9.12 11.34
C ALA A 89 6.07 7.96 12.35
N ASN A 90 6.62 8.14 13.56
CA ASN A 90 6.52 7.15 14.63
C ASN A 90 5.06 6.93 15.09
N ILE A 91 4.28 8.00 15.28
CA ILE A 91 2.86 7.90 15.66
C ILE A 91 2.05 7.14 14.61
N LEU A 92 2.33 7.40 13.33
CA LEU A 92 1.67 6.75 12.20
C LEU A 92 2.26 5.37 11.88
N GLY A 93 3.22 4.88 12.66
CA GLY A 93 3.88 3.58 12.44
C GLY A 93 4.51 3.46 11.05
N THR A 94 5.16 4.53 10.58
CA THR A 94 5.79 4.61 9.25
C THR A 94 7.21 5.20 9.35
N GLY A 95 7.99 5.06 8.29
CA GLY A 95 9.31 5.69 8.19
C GLY A 95 9.24 7.16 7.73
N PRO A 96 10.24 8.00 8.07
CA PRO A 96 10.26 9.42 7.69
C PRO A 96 10.26 9.65 6.17
N GLU A 97 10.87 8.75 5.40
CA GLU A 97 10.83 8.77 3.92
C GLU A 97 9.41 8.55 3.38
N SER A 98 8.70 7.57 3.95
CA SER A 98 7.34 7.23 3.54
C SER A 98 6.33 8.31 3.93
N LEU A 99 6.48 8.92 5.11
CA LEU A 99 5.71 10.10 5.49
C LEU A 99 5.96 11.27 4.52
N SER A 100 7.23 11.54 4.19
CA SER A 100 7.58 12.63 3.27
C SER A 100 6.99 12.42 1.87
N ARG A 101 7.04 11.18 1.37
CA ARG A 101 6.41 10.79 0.10
C ARG A 101 4.89 10.95 0.14
N THR A 102 4.26 10.58 1.25
CA THR A 102 2.81 10.71 1.43
C THR A 102 2.38 12.18 1.46
N LEU A 103 3.06 13.03 2.22
CA LEU A 103 2.85 14.49 2.22
C LEU A 103 3.01 15.09 0.83
N GLY A 104 4.04 14.66 0.09
CA GLY A 104 4.26 15.06 -1.30
C GLY A 104 3.11 14.68 -2.22
N ASN A 105 2.58 13.46 -2.09
CA ASN A 105 1.43 12.99 -2.86
C ASN A 105 0.15 13.77 -2.53
N LEU A 106 -0.15 14.03 -1.26
CA LEU A 106 -1.32 14.81 -0.86
C LEU A 106 -1.23 16.25 -1.39
N ARG A 107 -0.03 16.85 -1.38
CA ARG A 107 0.22 18.16 -1.98
C ARG A 107 0.02 18.14 -3.49
N ALA A 108 0.54 17.13 -4.18
CA ALA A 108 0.38 16.99 -5.63
C ALA A 108 -1.10 16.83 -6.04
N ARG A 109 -1.89 16.15 -5.20
CA ARG A 109 -3.35 16.01 -5.36
C ARG A 109 -4.16 17.23 -4.89
N LYS A 110 -3.50 18.30 -4.45
CA LYS A 110 -4.14 19.52 -3.90
C LYS A 110 -5.08 19.26 -2.72
N LEU A 111 -4.82 18.20 -1.94
CA LEU A 111 -5.55 17.92 -0.70
C LEU A 111 -5.04 18.80 0.45
N ILE A 112 -3.73 19.11 0.43
CA ILE A 112 -3.07 19.95 1.42
C ILE A 112 -2.06 20.90 0.79
N GLU A 113 -1.79 22.01 1.48
CA GLU A 113 -0.61 22.85 1.29
C GLU A 113 0.28 22.73 2.54
N VAL A 114 1.60 22.69 2.33
CA VAL A 114 2.57 22.55 3.43
C VAL A 114 3.51 23.75 3.39
N ASP A 115 3.54 24.51 4.49
CA ASP A 115 4.43 25.63 4.71
C ASP A 115 5.17 25.46 6.05
N GLY A 116 6.39 24.91 5.98
CA GLY A 116 7.17 24.59 7.18
C GLY A 116 6.45 23.59 8.10
N SER A 117 6.06 24.07 9.29
CA SER A 117 5.27 23.35 10.29
C SER A 117 3.77 23.49 10.12
N ASN A 118 3.32 24.41 9.26
CA ASN A 118 1.91 24.68 9.04
C ASN A 118 1.41 23.85 7.86
N ILE A 119 0.26 23.24 8.03
CA ILE A 119 -0.43 22.50 6.97
C ILE A 119 -1.81 23.11 6.80
N ARG A 120 -2.13 23.50 5.57
CA ARG A 120 -3.48 23.95 5.22
C ARG A 120 -4.22 22.80 4.54
N LEU A 121 -5.40 22.49 5.04
CA LEU A 121 -6.33 21.51 4.48
C LEU A 121 -7.09 22.20 3.34
N VAL A 122 -6.71 21.90 2.10
CA VAL A 122 -7.28 22.55 0.91
C VAL A 122 -8.59 21.88 0.51
N ASP A 123 -8.65 20.55 0.66
CA ASP A 123 -9.84 19.75 0.40
C ASP A 123 -10.13 18.86 1.61
N ARG A 124 -10.96 19.40 2.51
CA ARG A 124 -11.36 18.71 3.74
C ARG A 124 -12.19 17.46 3.45
N ILE A 125 -13.09 17.53 2.46
CA ILE A 125 -13.96 16.41 2.08
C ILE A 125 -13.09 15.27 1.52
N GLY A 126 -12.16 15.58 0.62
CA GLY A 126 -11.22 14.58 0.10
C GLY A 126 -10.31 13.97 1.18
N LEU A 127 -9.97 14.72 2.22
CA LEU A 127 -9.24 14.20 3.39
C LEU A 127 -10.10 13.29 4.27
N GLU A 128 -11.39 13.62 4.47
CA GLU A 128 -12.35 12.80 5.22
C GLU A 128 -12.58 11.47 4.49
N GLU A 129 -12.79 11.51 3.19
CA GLU A 129 -12.90 10.31 2.34
C GLU A 129 -11.62 9.48 2.39
N LEU A 130 -10.45 10.11 2.35
CA LEU A 130 -9.17 9.42 2.45
C LEU A 130 -8.96 8.79 3.85
N ALA A 131 -9.43 9.46 4.91
CA ALA A 131 -9.36 8.98 6.30
C ALA A 131 -10.32 7.82 6.58
N GLU A 132 -11.48 7.81 5.92
CA GLU A 132 -12.52 6.80 6.07
C GLU A 132 -12.27 5.58 5.18
N TYR A 133 -11.89 5.79 3.91
CA TYR A 133 -11.80 4.71 2.92
C TYR A 133 -10.36 4.31 2.55
N GLY A 134 -9.34 5.08 2.94
CA GLY A 134 -7.92 4.71 2.78
C GLY A 134 -7.50 4.39 1.35
N LYS A 135 -8.32 4.71 0.36
CA LYS A 135 -8.13 4.33 -1.03
C LYS A 135 -7.42 5.48 -1.75
N ASN A 136 -6.50 5.14 -2.64
CA ASN A 136 -6.04 6.08 -3.64
C ASN A 136 -7.27 6.64 -4.38
N LEU A 137 -7.63 7.88 -4.06
CA LEU A 137 -8.44 8.73 -4.93
C LEU A 137 -7.58 8.99 -6.17
N GLU A 138 -7.80 8.16 -7.19
CA GLU A 138 -7.39 8.42 -8.58
C GLU A 138 -8.30 9.47 -9.21
#